data_AF-A0A838VJS9-F1
#
_entry.id   AF-A0A838VJS9-F1
#
_cell.length_a   1.000
_cell.length_b   1.000
_cell.length_c   1.000
_cell.angle_alpha   90.00
_cell.angle_beta   90.00
_cell.angle_gamma   90.00
#
_symmetry.space_group_name_H-M   'P 1'
#
loop_
_entity.id
_entity.type
_entity.pdbx_description
1 polymer ?
#
loop_
_entity_poly.entity_id
_entity_poly.type
_entity_poly.pdbx_seq_one_letter_code
_entity_poly.pdbx_strand_id
1 'polypeptide(L)'
;ASSTRVLVTSVVRDCYSGRRMARVMSLAQMIFFVSPILAPSLGSLLLLLGPWRWNFWALGAMGALIASWTTLRLPETLHPEDRRPISIASLTAAYRMTLGSRFSLGYTLAQALLFGALLGYINSSEQIVAGVFHRPSAFPFAFAGIALAMGLSTFANSRLVERYGTRKLSHGALLSVIVVGALHFAVASSGAETLVSFILLQALQMSAFGLIGSNFSSMAMEPVGHIAGTASSIQGFVSTVGGATIGIVIGQAFDGTTVPIATGFTLAGLAALGIVLVTEGGRLFVARNPQV
;
A
#
# COMPACT_ATOMS: atom_id res chain seq x y z
N ALA A 1 -0.17 -6.91 10.95
CA ALA A 1 0.61 -6.05 10.04
C ALA A 1 0.69 -4.61 10.56
N SER A 2 -0.45 -3.92 10.76
CA SER A 2 -0.48 -2.52 11.21
C SER A 2 0.12 -2.32 12.62
N SER A 3 -0.17 -3.23 13.56
CA SER A 3 0.42 -3.23 14.91
C SER A 3 1.95 -3.31 14.88
N THR A 4 2.51 -4.22 14.08
CA THR A 4 3.95 -4.44 13.97
C THR A 4 4.69 -3.20 13.45
N ARG A 5 4.14 -2.53 12.43
CA ARG A 5 4.75 -1.34 11.85
C ARG A 5 4.78 -0.17 12.84
N VAL A 6 3.68 0.02 13.56
CA VAL A 6 3.58 1.03 14.62
C VAL A 6 4.56 0.72 15.76
N LEU A 7 4.61 -0.54 16.21
CA LEU A 7 5.56 -1.00 17.23
C LEU A 7 7.01 -0.72 16.84
N VAL A 8 7.42 -1.05 15.61
CA VAL A 8 8.78 -0.77 15.13
C VAL A 8 9.07 0.73 15.18
N THR A 9 8.15 1.58 14.72
CA THR A 9 8.36 3.05 14.76
C THR A 9 8.43 3.59 16.20
N SER A 10 7.64 3.04 17.11
CA SER A 10 7.66 3.41 18.54
C SER A 10 8.97 2.98 19.20
N VAL A 11 9.36 1.70 19.08
CA VAL A 11 10.61 1.17 19.64
C VAL A 11 11.83 1.96 19.15
N VAL A 12 11.89 2.28 17.85
CA VAL A 12 13.00 3.07 17.30
C VAL A 12 13.02 4.50 17.84
N ARG A 13 11.84 5.10 18.08
CA ARG A 13 11.71 6.44 18.70
C ARG A 13 12.07 6.43 20.19
N ASP A 14 11.77 5.34 20.89
CA ASP A 14 12.06 5.18 22.31
C ASP A 14 13.57 4.95 22.53
N CYS A 15 14.25 4.25 21.62
CA CYS A 15 15.70 3.99 21.71
C CYS A 15 16.60 5.06 21.06
N TYR A 16 16.12 5.78 20.06
CA TYR A 16 16.95 6.67 19.25
C TYR A 16 16.28 8.01 18.94
N SER A 17 17.09 9.06 18.87
CA SER A 17 16.65 10.40 18.49
C SER A 17 17.49 10.99 17.35
N GLY A 18 16.90 11.97 16.65
CA GLY A 18 17.58 12.76 15.61
C GLY A 18 18.16 11.90 14.48
N ARG A 19 19.43 12.17 14.12
CA ARG A 19 20.11 11.52 12.98
C ARG A 19 20.22 10.00 13.10
N ARG A 20 20.38 9.48 14.33
CA ARG A 20 20.46 8.03 14.59
C ARG A 20 19.12 7.35 14.33
N MET A 21 18.03 7.96 14.79
CA MET A 21 16.66 7.49 14.51
C MET A 21 16.42 7.42 13.00
N ALA A 22 16.73 8.49 12.27
CA ALA A 22 16.58 8.53 10.81
C ALA A 22 17.38 7.40 10.12
N ARG A 23 18.62 7.14 10.54
CA ARG A 23 19.45 6.05 9.99
C ARG A 23 18.82 4.67 10.22
N VAL A 24 18.35 4.39 11.43
CA VAL A 24 17.73 3.09 11.77
C VAL A 24 16.43 2.90 11.01
N MET A 25 15.59 3.95 10.95
CA MET A 25 14.34 3.93 10.18
C MET A 25 14.59 3.69 8.68
N SER A 26 15.57 4.35 8.08
CA SER A 26 15.94 4.15 6.68
C SER A 26 16.44 2.73 6.40
N LEU A 27 17.24 2.16 7.31
CA LEU A 27 17.71 0.77 7.18
C LEU A 27 16.55 -0.23 7.26
N ALA A 28 15.63 -0.04 8.21
CA ALA A 28 14.43 -0.87 8.33
C ALA A 28 13.56 -0.81 7.06
N GLN A 29 13.40 0.40 6.50
CA GLN A 29 12.62 0.61 5.28
C GLN A 29 13.30 0.01 4.03
N MET A 30 14.63 0.06 3.95
CA MET A 30 15.40 -0.62 2.91
C MET A 30 15.16 -2.13 2.93
N ILE A 31 15.27 -2.77 4.10
CA ILE A 31 15.00 -4.21 4.25
C ILE A 31 13.56 -4.54 3.83
N PHE A 32 12.59 -3.69 4.22
CA PHE A 32 11.19 -3.87 3.82
C PHE A 32 11.00 -3.81 2.31
N PHE A 33 11.73 -2.96 1.57
CA PHE A 33 11.64 -2.91 0.11
C PHE A 33 12.31 -4.09 -0.58
N VAL A 34 13.43 -4.58 -0.04
CA VAL A 34 14.14 -5.74 -0.58
C VAL A 34 13.33 -7.04 -0.37
N SER A 35 12.57 -7.12 0.73
CA SER A 35 11.83 -8.33 1.11
C SER A 35 10.85 -8.84 0.03
N PRO A 36 9.93 -8.02 -0.55
CA PRO A 36 9.04 -8.46 -1.63
C PRO A 36 9.76 -8.89 -2.91
N ILE A 37 10.98 -8.39 -3.16
CA ILE A 37 11.77 -8.75 -4.34
C ILE A 37 12.39 -10.14 -4.15
N LEU A 38 12.88 -10.43 -2.94
CA LEU A 38 13.48 -11.72 -2.62
C LEU A 38 12.44 -12.81 -2.34
N ALA A 39 11.25 -12.45 -1.84
CA ALA A 39 10.24 -13.40 -1.41
C ALA A 39 9.81 -14.40 -2.50
N PRO A 40 9.48 -13.99 -3.75
CA PRO A 40 9.14 -14.93 -4.81
C PRO A 40 10.30 -15.86 -5.17
N SER A 41 11.53 -15.36 -5.22
CA SER A 41 12.72 -16.15 -5.56
C SER A 41 13.07 -17.18 -4.49
N LEU A 42 12.92 -16.81 -3.21
CA LEU A 42 13.12 -17.74 -2.09
C LEU A 42 11.99 -18.77 -2.02
N GLY A 43 10.75 -18.33 -2.25
CA GLY A 43 9.58 -19.22 -2.29
C GLY A 43 9.66 -20.25 -3.42
N SER A 44 10.05 -19.81 -4.62
CA SER A 44 10.24 -20.69 -5.77
C SER A 44 11.38 -21.68 -5.55
N LEU A 45 12.50 -21.25 -4.95
CA LEU A 45 13.61 -22.14 -4.59
C LEU A 45 13.19 -23.22 -3.59
N LEU A 46 12.39 -22.87 -2.57
CA LEU A 46 11.88 -23.85 -1.60
C LEU A 46 10.93 -24.88 -2.25
N LEU A 47 10.15 -24.47 -3.25
CA LEU A 47 9.28 -25.38 -4.00
C LEU A 47 10.06 -26.39 -4.86
N LEU A 48 11.31 -26.08 -5.23
CA LEU A 48 12.19 -27.06 -5.91
C LEU A 48 12.71 -28.14 -4.94
N LEU A 49 12.79 -27.83 -3.64
CA LEU A 49 13.33 -28.73 -2.63
C LEU A 49 12.27 -29.62 -1.98
N GLY A 50 11.00 -29.22 -2.00
CA GLY A 50 9.94 -29.99 -1.36
C GLY A 50 8.53 -29.45 -1.53
N PRO A 51 7.54 -30.05 -0.84
CA PRO A 51 6.15 -29.64 -0.92
C PRO A 51 5.93 -28.19 -0.48
N TRP A 52 4.86 -27.57 -0.97
CA TRP A 52 4.49 -26.18 -0.63
C TRP A 52 4.44 -25.88 0.87
N ARG A 53 4.16 -26.89 1.72
CA ARG A 53 4.14 -26.80 3.19
C ARG A 53 5.49 -26.35 3.77
N TRP A 54 6.60 -26.59 3.07
CA TRP A 54 7.94 -26.16 3.51
C TRP A 54 8.08 -24.64 3.58
N ASN A 55 7.36 -23.89 2.75
CA ASN A 55 7.32 -22.42 2.84
C ASN A 55 6.78 -21.98 4.22
N PHE A 56 5.75 -22.65 4.72
CA PHE A 56 5.17 -22.35 6.03
C PHE A 56 6.12 -22.71 7.17
N TRP A 57 6.83 -23.84 7.08
CA TRP A 57 7.84 -24.21 8.08
C TRP A 57 9.02 -23.25 8.10
N ALA A 58 9.53 -22.84 6.93
CA ALA A 58 10.62 -21.88 6.81
C ALA A 58 10.23 -20.51 7.39
N LEU A 59 9.04 -20.00 7.05
CA LEU A 59 8.51 -18.75 7.62
C LEU A 59 8.27 -18.85 9.13
N GLY A 60 7.76 -19.99 9.59
CA GLY A 60 7.56 -20.26 11.02
C GLY A 60 8.86 -20.31 11.80
N ALA A 61 9.89 -20.98 11.28
CA ALA A 61 11.21 -21.06 11.88
C ALA A 61 11.89 -19.68 11.94
N MET A 62 11.82 -18.90 10.86
CA MET A 62 12.31 -17.52 10.83
C MET A 62 11.57 -16.65 11.84
N GLY A 63 10.23 -16.76 11.92
CA GLY A 63 9.42 -16.03 12.90
C GLY A 63 9.80 -16.39 14.35
N ALA A 64 10.02 -17.67 14.64
CA ALA A 64 10.45 -18.15 15.95
C ALA A 64 11.86 -17.67 16.31
N LEU A 65 12.79 -17.66 15.34
CA LEU A 65 14.13 -17.11 15.52
C LEU A 65 14.10 -15.62 15.85
N ILE A 66 13.34 -14.83 15.07
CA ILE A 66 13.20 -13.38 15.31
C ILE A 66 12.53 -13.13 16.66
N ALA A 67 11.45 -13.84 16.98
CA ALA A 67 10.76 -13.72 18.26
C ALA A 67 11.71 -14.02 19.44
N SER A 68 12.42 -15.15 19.39
CA SER A 68 13.39 -15.54 20.42
C SER A 68 14.53 -14.53 20.54
N TRP A 69 15.04 -14.02 19.43
CA TRP A 69 16.07 -12.99 19.44
C TRP A 69 15.56 -11.70 20.09
N THR A 70 14.35 -11.25 19.72
CA THR A 70 13.75 -10.03 20.28
C THR A 70 13.47 -10.15 21.77
N THR A 71 12.94 -11.29 22.26
CA THR A 71 12.65 -11.47 23.68
C THR A 71 13.91 -11.51 24.55
N LEU A 72 15.03 -12.00 24.00
CA LEU A 72 16.30 -12.09 24.72
C LEU A 72 17.13 -10.80 24.65
N ARG A 73 16.98 -9.99 23.60
CA ARG A 73 17.86 -8.83 23.34
C ARG A 73 17.19 -7.48 23.45
N LEU A 74 15.87 -7.38 23.29
CA LEU A 74 15.16 -6.11 23.34
C LEU A 74 14.62 -5.89 24.76
N PRO A 75 15.22 -5.00 25.56
CA PRO A 75 14.67 -4.63 26.86
C PRO A 75 13.34 -3.89 26.69
N GLU A 76 12.56 -3.77 27.77
CA GLU A 76 11.38 -2.89 27.77
C GLU A 76 11.81 -1.46 27.42
N THR A 77 11.18 -0.90 26.39
CA THR A 77 11.53 0.42 25.84
C THR A 77 10.57 1.50 26.31
N LEU A 78 9.36 1.13 26.71
CA LEU A 78 8.36 2.07 27.21
C LEU A 78 8.62 2.37 28.69
N HIS A 79 8.99 3.62 28.99
CA HIS A 79 9.14 4.08 30.36
C HIS A 79 7.80 4.00 31.11
N PRO A 80 7.78 3.64 32.41
CA PRO A 80 6.55 3.56 33.20
C PRO A 80 5.72 4.84 33.20
N GLU A 81 6.38 5.99 33.10
CA GLU A 81 5.78 7.33 33.09
C GLU A 81 5.02 7.64 31.79
N ASP A 82 5.40 7.00 30.68
CA ASP A 82 4.75 7.14 29.38
C ASP A 82 3.55 6.18 29.19
N ARG A 83 3.26 5.34 30.20
CA ARG A 83 2.15 4.40 30.18
C ARG A 83 0.83 5.15 30.28
N ARG A 84 0.16 5.30 29.15
CA ARG A 84 -1.20 5.85 29.10
C ARG A 84 -2.23 4.75 29.32
N PRO A 85 -3.20 4.93 30.24
CA PRO A 85 -4.27 3.97 30.42
C PRO A 85 -5.12 3.87 29.15
N ILE A 86 -5.46 2.65 28.75
CA ILE A 86 -6.39 2.40 27.65
C ILE A 86 -7.77 2.85 28.12
N SER A 87 -8.29 3.93 27.53
CA SER A 87 -9.63 4.43 27.80
C SER A 87 -10.54 4.17 26.61
N ILE A 88 -11.61 3.42 26.83
CA ILE A 88 -12.65 3.18 25.81
C ILE A 88 -13.28 4.52 25.36
N ALA A 89 -13.43 5.47 26.29
CA ALA A 89 -13.95 6.79 26.00
C ALA A 89 -13.00 7.59 25.08
N SER A 90 -11.69 7.55 25.30
CA SER A 90 -10.74 8.24 24.41
C SER A 90 -10.65 7.57 23.04
N LEU A 91 -10.74 6.24 22.99
CA LEU A 91 -10.77 5.49 21.74
C LEU A 91 -12.03 5.80 20.92
N THR A 92 -13.21 5.78 21.53
CA THR A 92 -14.48 6.10 20.86
C THR A 92 -14.53 7.56 20.39
N ALA A 93 -14.01 8.50 21.17
CA ALA A 93 -13.86 9.90 20.75
C ALA A 93 -12.94 10.03 19.54
N ALA A 94 -11.78 9.34 19.54
CA ALA A 94 -10.86 9.33 18.41
C ALA A 94 -11.48 8.70 17.15
N TYR A 95 -12.27 7.63 17.30
CA TYR A 95 -13.04 7.03 16.21
C TYR A 95 -14.03 8.02 15.60
N ARG A 96 -14.85 8.67 16.44
CA ARG A 96 -15.82 9.68 15.99
C ARG A 96 -15.15 10.83 15.27
N MET A 97 -14.01 11.29 15.76
CA MET A 97 -13.31 12.42 15.14
C MET A 97 -12.63 12.03 13.82
N THR A 98 -12.04 10.83 13.74
CA THR A 98 -11.40 10.32 12.53
C THR A 98 -12.41 10.02 11.43
N LEU A 99 -13.56 9.42 11.77
CA LEU A 99 -14.62 9.09 10.81
C LEU A 99 -15.57 10.26 10.55
N GLY A 100 -15.71 11.20 11.48
CA GLY A 100 -16.54 12.41 11.31
C GLY A 100 -15.86 13.50 10.50
N SER A 101 -14.53 13.49 10.40
CA SER A 101 -13.80 14.43 9.55
C SER A 101 -13.91 14.01 8.08
N ARG A 102 -14.55 14.87 7.27
CA ARG A 102 -14.75 14.65 5.82
C ARG A 102 -13.46 14.29 5.08
N PHE A 103 -12.34 14.96 5.42
CA PHE A 103 -11.06 14.75 4.75
C PHE A 103 -10.40 13.45 5.19
N SER A 104 -10.42 13.17 6.49
CA SER A 104 -9.88 11.92 7.03
C SER A 104 -10.62 10.72 6.44
N LEU A 105 -11.96 10.71 6.53
CA LEU A 105 -12.76 9.62 5.99
C LEU A 105 -12.64 9.52 4.46
N GLY A 106 -12.77 10.63 3.74
CA GLY A 106 -12.75 10.66 2.28
C GLY A 106 -11.46 10.11 1.69
N TYR A 107 -10.30 10.61 2.12
CA TYR A 107 -9.02 10.11 1.63
C TYR A 107 -8.72 8.68 2.10
N THR A 108 -9.20 8.27 3.28
CA THR A 108 -9.07 6.88 3.74
C THR A 108 -9.89 5.92 2.87
N LEU A 109 -11.12 6.27 2.51
CA LEU A 109 -11.97 5.44 1.64
C LEU A 109 -11.41 5.38 0.22
N ALA A 110 -10.94 6.51 -0.31
CA ALA A 110 -10.28 6.55 -1.61
C ALA A 110 -9.01 5.67 -1.62
N GLN A 111 -8.21 5.73 -0.56
CA GLN A 111 -7.04 4.87 -0.39
C GLN A 111 -7.44 3.38 -0.27
N ALA A 112 -8.51 3.06 0.45
CA ALA A 112 -9.02 1.69 0.57
C ALA A 112 -9.41 1.08 -0.80
N LEU A 113 -10.10 1.86 -1.64
CA LEU A 113 -10.48 1.44 -3.00
C LEU A 113 -9.26 1.11 -3.86
N LEU A 114 -8.30 2.01 -3.91
CA LEU A 114 -7.07 1.82 -4.68
C LEU A 114 -6.22 0.68 -4.13
N PHE A 115 -6.15 0.53 -2.80
CA PHE A 115 -5.46 -0.58 -2.16
C PHE A 115 -6.13 -1.92 -2.48
N GLY A 116 -7.46 -1.93 -2.64
CA GLY A 116 -8.18 -3.11 -3.09
C GLY A 116 -7.84 -3.54 -4.51
N ALA A 117 -7.73 -2.59 -5.44
CA ALA A 117 -7.24 -2.88 -6.79
C ALA A 117 -5.80 -3.45 -6.78
N LEU A 118 -4.92 -2.91 -5.93
CA LEU A 118 -3.58 -3.46 -5.71
C LEU A 118 -3.63 -4.91 -5.21
N LEU A 119 -4.47 -5.22 -4.21
CA LEU A 119 -4.60 -6.58 -3.71
C LEU A 119 -5.19 -7.53 -4.76
N GLY A 120 -6.14 -7.07 -5.57
CA GLY A 120 -6.65 -7.81 -6.73
C GLY A 120 -5.53 -8.17 -7.71
N TYR A 121 -4.65 -7.21 -8.05
CA TYR A 121 -3.45 -7.48 -8.84
C TYR A 121 -2.55 -8.52 -8.18
N ILE A 122 -2.21 -8.36 -6.90
CA ILE A 122 -1.32 -9.29 -6.19
C ILE A 122 -1.88 -10.72 -6.25
N ASN A 123 -3.17 -10.89 -5.97
CA ASN A 123 -3.84 -12.20 -5.92
C ASN A 123 -3.88 -12.91 -7.28
N SER A 124 -3.97 -12.16 -8.38
CA SER A 124 -4.16 -12.73 -9.72
C SER A 124 -2.92 -12.59 -10.62
N SER A 125 -1.87 -11.89 -10.18
CA SER A 125 -0.68 -11.60 -11.00
C SER A 125 0.05 -12.85 -11.50
N GLU A 126 0.23 -13.86 -10.64
CA GLU A 126 0.84 -15.14 -11.02
C GLU A 126 -0.03 -15.88 -12.03
N GLN A 127 -1.34 -15.97 -11.76
CA GLN A 127 -2.30 -16.65 -12.65
C GLN A 127 -2.38 -15.97 -14.02
N ILE A 128 -2.25 -14.64 -14.08
CA ILE A 128 -2.20 -13.91 -15.35
C ILE A 128 -0.94 -14.25 -16.14
N VAL A 129 0.24 -14.12 -15.52
CA VAL A 129 1.49 -14.31 -16.25
C VAL A 129 1.70 -15.78 -16.62
N ALA A 130 1.41 -16.71 -15.70
CA ALA A 130 1.56 -18.14 -15.92
C ALA A 130 0.41 -18.73 -16.77
N GLY A 131 -0.83 -18.36 -16.49
CA GLY A 131 -2.02 -18.93 -17.11
C GLY A 131 -2.43 -18.21 -18.40
N VAL A 132 -2.66 -16.89 -18.35
CA VAL A 132 -3.16 -16.13 -19.52
C VAL A 132 -2.06 -15.96 -20.58
N PHE A 133 -0.89 -15.53 -20.15
CA PHE A 133 0.24 -15.31 -21.08
C PHE A 133 1.09 -16.56 -21.33
N HIS A 134 0.81 -17.68 -20.66
CA HIS A 134 1.54 -18.94 -20.82
C HIS A 134 3.06 -18.82 -20.59
N ARG A 135 3.47 -17.93 -19.66
CA ARG A 135 4.90 -17.60 -19.39
C ARG A 135 5.23 -17.66 -17.89
N PRO A 136 5.12 -18.83 -17.23
CA PRO A 136 5.34 -18.95 -15.78
C PRO A 136 6.75 -18.51 -15.34
N SER A 137 7.78 -18.78 -16.15
CA SER A 137 9.16 -18.37 -15.85
C SER A 137 9.38 -16.85 -15.89
N ALA A 138 8.49 -16.10 -16.55
CA ALA A 138 8.58 -14.64 -16.64
C ALA A 138 7.97 -13.94 -15.40
N PHE A 139 7.18 -14.64 -14.59
CA PHE A 139 6.46 -14.04 -13.45
C PHE A 139 7.37 -13.29 -12.47
N PRO A 140 8.49 -13.86 -11.97
CA PRO A 140 9.36 -13.15 -11.04
C PRO A 140 9.92 -11.85 -11.62
N PHE A 141 10.29 -11.85 -12.91
CA PHE A 141 10.83 -10.67 -13.59
C PHE A 141 9.76 -9.60 -13.85
N ALA A 142 8.58 -10.02 -14.30
CA ALA A 142 7.44 -9.14 -14.52
C ALA A 142 7.02 -8.47 -13.21
N PHE A 143 6.85 -9.27 -12.14
CA PHE A 143 6.47 -8.78 -10.82
C PHE A 143 7.54 -7.83 -10.25
N ALA A 144 8.82 -8.18 -10.36
CA ALA A 144 9.92 -7.34 -9.91
C ALA A 144 9.98 -6.01 -10.68
N GLY A 145 9.80 -6.02 -12.01
CA GLY A 145 9.79 -4.80 -12.82
C GLY A 145 8.65 -3.85 -12.45
N ILE A 146 7.44 -4.40 -12.26
CA ILE A 146 6.26 -3.64 -11.83
C ILE A 146 6.44 -3.09 -10.40
N ALA A 147 6.96 -3.90 -9.48
CA ALA A 147 7.25 -3.49 -8.11
C ALA A 147 8.35 -2.42 -8.05
N LEU A 148 9.38 -2.53 -8.91
CA LEU A 148 10.44 -1.54 -9.02
C LEU A 148 9.89 -0.19 -9.50
N ALA A 149 9.00 -0.18 -10.49
CA ALA A 149 8.34 1.04 -10.96
C ALA A 149 7.55 1.74 -9.83
N MET A 150 6.80 0.96 -9.03
CA MET A 150 6.12 1.47 -7.83
C MET A 150 7.09 2.04 -6.80
N GLY A 151 8.19 1.32 -6.53
CA GLY A 151 9.22 1.73 -5.58
C GLY A 151 9.92 3.03 -6.00
N LEU A 152 10.33 3.12 -7.27
CA LEU A 152 10.92 4.31 -7.86
C LEU A 152 9.96 5.51 -7.82
N SER A 153 8.69 5.27 -8.11
CA SER A 153 7.66 6.31 -8.02
C SER A 153 7.44 6.79 -6.58
N THR A 154 7.38 5.87 -5.62
CA THR A 154 7.28 6.21 -4.18
C THR A 154 8.49 7.01 -3.71
N PHE A 155 9.70 6.64 -4.18
CA PHE A 155 10.91 7.39 -3.91
C PHE A 155 10.87 8.78 -4.58
N ALA A 156 10.45 8.87 -5.84
CA ALA A 156 10.28 10.14 -6.54
C ALA A 156 9.26 11.05 -5.84
N ASN A 157 8.18 10.48 -5.28
CA ASN A 157 7.17 11.21 -4.53
C ASN A 157 7.80 12.01 -3.39
N SER A 158 8.80 11.46 -2.68
CA SER A 158 9.45 12.15 -1.56
C SER A 158 10.04 13.52 -1.94
N ARG A 159 10.46 13.69 -3.20
CA ARG A 159 11.00 14.97 -3.73
C ARG A 159 9.95 15.77 -4.47
N LEU A 160 9.10 15.10 -5.25
CA LEU A 160 8.07 15.76 -6.06
C LEU A 160 6.98 16.39 -5.20
N VAL A 161 6.65 15.80 -4.05
CA VAL A 161 5.63 16.33 -3.15
C VAL A 161 6.02 17.68 -2.56
N GLU A 162 7.31 17.90 -2.26
CA GLU A 162 7.82 19.18 -1.76
C GLU A 162 7.73 20.27 -2.84
N ARG A 163 7.95 19.90 -4.11
CA ARG A 163 7.93 20.85 -5.23
C ARG A 163 6.52 21.18 -5.72
N TYR A 164 5.62 20.20 -5.80
CA TYR A 164 4.32 20.34 -6.45
C TYR A 164 3.13 20.32 -5.47
N GLY A 165 3.34 19.88 -4.23
CA GLY A 165 2.31 19.71 -3.21
C GLY A 165 1.54 18.39 -3.33
N THR A 166 1.01 17.92 -2.19
CA THR A 166 0.31 16.63 -2.05
C THR A 166 -0.89 16.50 -2.98
N ARG A 167 -1.76 17.52 -3.05
CA ARG A 167 -3.00 17.48 -3.85
C ARG A 167 -2.73 17.43 -5.34
N LYS A 168 -1.83 18.28 -5.86
CA LYS A 168 -1.56 18.32 -7.30
C LYS A 168 -1.00 16.99 -7.79
N LEU A 169 -0.02 16.47 -7.04
CA LEU A 169 0.66 15.24 -7.38
C LEU A 169 -0.28 14.02 -7.26
N SER A 170 -1.02 13.89 -6.16
CA SER A 170 -1.91 12.75 -5.93
C SER A 170 -3.17 12.76 -6.78
N HIS A 171 -3.80 13.93 -7.04
CA HIS A 171 -4.96 14.01 -7.94
C HIS A 171 -4.55 13.76 -9.38
N GLY A 172 -3.38 14.26 -9.79
CA GLY A 172 -2.81 13.97 -11.11
C GLY A 172 -2.54 12.47 -11.27
N ALA A 173 -1.93 11.84 -10.26
CA ALA A 173 -1.71 10.41 -10.24
C ALA A 173 -3.03 9.61 -10.25
N LEU A 174 -4.06 10.06 -9.53
CA LEU A 174 -5.39 9.42 -9.57
C LEU A 174 -6.00 9.46 -10.96
N LEU A 175 -5.92 10.60 -11.66
CA LEU A 175 -6.36 10.68 -13.06
C LEU A 175 -5.54 9.75 -13.95
N SER A 176 -4.22 9.65 -13.73
CA SER A 176 -3.37 8.69 -14.44
C SER A 176 -3.80 7.24 -14.20
N VAL A 177 -4.19 6.85 -12.98
CA VAL A 177 -4.73 5.50 -12.70
C VAL A 177 -5.96 5.23 -13.57
N ILE A 178 -6.87 6.21 -13.70
CA ILE A 178 -8.10 6.05 -14.49
C ILE A 178 -7.80 5.98 -15.98
N VAL A 179 -6.96 6.88 -16.50
CA VAL A 179 -6.61 6.91 -17.93
C VAL A 179 -5.86 5.65 -18.33
N VAL A 180 -4.84 5.26 -17.56
CA VAL A 180 -4.08 4.03 -17.82
C VAL A 180 -4.95 2.80 -17.60
N GLY A 181 -5.85 2.80 -16.63
CA GLY A 181 -6.82 1.73 -16.42
C GLY A 181 -7.79 1.57 -17.58
N ALA A 182 -8.35 2.66 -18.10
CA ALA A 182 -9.23 2.63 -19.26
C ALA A 182 -8.48 2.16 -20.52
N LEU A 183 -7.23 2.59 -20.70
CA LEU A 183 -6.37 2.11 -21.77
C LEU A 183 -6.07 0.61 -21.63
N HIS A 184 -5.74 0.15 -20.43
CA HIS A 184 -5.52 -1.27 -20.14
C HIS A 184 -6.77 -2.09 -20.41
N PHE A 185 -7.94 -1.59 -20.01
CA PHE A 185 -9.23 -2.22 -20.31
C PHE A 185 -9.49 -2.31 -21.81
N ALA A 186 -9.22 -1.23 -22.58
CA ALA A 186 -9.38 -1.23 -24.03
C ALA A 186 -8.44 -2.23 -24.73
N VAL A 187 -7.17 -2.28 -24.31
CA VAL A 187 -6.19 -3.22 -24.86
C VAL A 187 -6.58 -4.67 -24.51
N ALA A 188 -6.93 -4.95 -23.25
CA ALA A 188 -7.35 -6.27 -22.80
C ALA A 188 -8.63 -6.75 -23.53
N SER A 189 -9.64 -5.89 -23.65
CA SER A 189 -10.91 -6.23 -24.32
C SER A 189 -10.77 -6.41 -25.83
N SER A 190 -9.77 -5.78 -26.46
CA SER A 190 -9.47 -6.01 -27.89
C SER A 190 -8.84 -7.38 -28.18
N GLY A 191 -8.38 -8.11 -27.17
CA GLY A 191 -7.60 -9.35 -27.33
C GLY A 191 -6.18 -9.14 -27.88
N ALA A 192 -5.74 -7.90 -28.11
CA ALA A 192 -4.41 -7.56 -28.62
C ALA A 192 -3.34 -7.46 -27.51
N GLU A 193 -3.68 -7.84 -26.27
CA GLU A 193 -2.76 -7.70 -25.16
C GLU A 193 -1.61 -8.70 -25.21
N THR A 194 -0.40 -8.19 -25.05
CA THR A 194 0.83 -8.97 -24.91
C THR A 194 1.36 -8.88 -23.48
N LEU A 195 2.26 -9.81 -23.10
CA LEU A 195 2.93 -9.75 -21.80
C LEU A 195 3.68 -8.41 -21.61
N VAL A 196 4.27 -7.86 -22.68
CA VAL A 196 4.99 -6.58 -22.61
C VAL A 196 4.03 -5.42 -22.37
N SER A 197 2.91 -5.35 -23.11
CA SER A 197 1.92 -4.29 -22.90
C SER A 197 1.31 -4.38 -21.50
N PHE A 198 1.01 -5.59 -21.01
CA PHE A 198 0.53 -5.81 -19.65
C PHE A 198 1.54 -5.28 -18.62
N ILE A 199 2.81 -5.66 -18.72
CA ILE A 199 3.86 -5.20 -17.79
C ILE A 199 3.97 -3.67 -17.81
N LEU A 200 3.97 -3.04 -18.97
CA LEU A 200 4.10 -1.58 -19.09
C LEU A 200 2.89 -0.85 -18.50
N LEU A 201 1.67 -1.28 -18.85
CA LEU A 201 0.43 -0.69 -18.34
C LEU A 201 0.30 -0.88 -16.84
N GLN A 202 0.60 -2.07 -16.33
CA GLN A 202 0.56 -2.38 -14.92
C GLN A 202 1.65 -1.62 -14.14
N ALA A 203 2.87 -1.49 -14.70
CA ALA A 203 3.93 -0.68 -14.11
C ALA A 203 3.55 0.81 -14.03
N LEU A 204 2.86 1.35 -15.04
CA LEU A 204 2.33 2.71 -15.01
C LEU A 204 1.24 2.89 -13.94
N GLN A 205 0.30 1.94 -13.82
CA GLN A 205 -0.71 1.95 -12.75
C GLN A 205 -0.07 1.89 -11.36
N MET A 206 0.91 1.00 -11.17
CA MET A 206 1.62 0.85 -9.90
C MET A 206 2.49 2.06 -9.58
N SER A 207 3.07 2.70 -10.59
CA SER A 207 3.78 3.97 -10.42
C SER A 207 2.84 5.06 -9.93
N ALA A 208 1.66 5.21 -10.54
CA ALA A 208 0.66 6.16 -10.09
C ALA A 208 0.18 5.86 -8.66
N PHE A 209 -0.02 4.58 -8.31
CA PHE A 209 -0.33 4.15 -6.95
C PHE A 209 0.75 4.56 -5.94
N GLY A 210 2.04 4.44 -6.29
CA GLY A 210 3.16 4.87 -5.47
C GLY A 210 3.14 6.38 -5.13
N LEU A 211 2.67 7.22 -6.07
CA LEU A 211 2.46 8.66 -5.82
C LEU A 211 1.22 8.93 -4.95
N ILE A 212 0.17 8.12 -5.07
CA ILE A 212 -1.07 8.34 -4.33
C ILE A 212 -0.92 7.92 -2.86
N GLY A 213 -0.37 6.73 -2.59
CA GLY A 213 -0.48 6.07 -1.29
C GLY A 213 0.03 6.90 -0.10
N SER A 214 1.20 7.54 -0.24
CA SER A 214 1.77 8.37 0.82
C SER A 214 1.08 9.73 0.96
N ASN A 215 0.57 10.29 -0.15
CA ASN A 215 -0.10 11.59 -0.17
C ASN A 215 -1.54 11.51 0.35
N PHE A 216 -2.29 10.45 0.03
CA PHE A 216 -3.64 10.27 0.56
C PHE A 216 -3.60 10.00 2.06
N SER A 217 -2.64 9.19 2.51
CA SER A 217 -2.45 8.93 3.94
C SER A 217 -2.08 10.21 4.72
N SER A 218 -1.26 11.11 4.14
CA SER A 218 -0.93 12.38 4.80
C SER A 218 -2.09 13.36 4.81
N MET A 219 -2.83 13.50 3.71
CA MET A 219 -4.03 14.36 3.64
C MET A 219 -5.15 13.87 4.56
N ALA A 220 -5.28 12.55 4.73
CA ALA A 220 -6.22 11.97 5.68
C ALA A 220 -5.83 12.26 7.15
N MET A 221 -4.53 12.46 7.43
CA MET A 221 -4.02 12.79 8.77
C MET A 221 -4.09 14.29 9.11
N GLU A 222 -4.09 15.18 8.12
CA GLU A 222 -4.08 16.64 8.30
C GLU A 222 -5.10 17.17 9.36
N PRO A 223 -6.40 16.79 9.31
CA PRO A 223 -7.39 17.28 10.28
C PRO A 223 -7.32 16.62 11.67
N VAL A 224 -6.62 15.48 11.79
CA VAL A 224 -6.61 14.63 12.99
C VAL A 224 -5.20 14.41 13.54
N GLY A 225 -4.26 15.30 13.20
CA GLY A 225 -2.85 15.18 13.58
C GLY A 225 -2.60 15.10 15.09
N HIS A 226 -3.46 15.73 15.91
CA HIS A 226 -3.34 15.69 17.37
C HIS A 226 -3.68 14.31 17.99
N ILE A 227 -4.33 13.41 17.23
CA ILE A 227 -4.58 12.00 17.59
C ILE A 227 -3.94 11.02 16.59
N ALA A 228 -2.86 11.43 15.91
CA ALA A 228 -2.28 10.70 14.76
C ALA A 228 -2.03 9.20 14.99
N GLY A 229 -1.66 8.78 16.21
CA GLY A 229 -1.44 7.35 16.52
C GLY A 229 -2.73 6.51 16.41
N THR A 230 -3.82 6.98 17.01
CA THR A 230 -5.11 6.29 16.94
C THR A 230 -5.74 6.44 15.56
N ALA A 231 -5.66 7.64 14.97
CA ALA A 231 -6.24 7.91 13.67
C ALA A 231 -5.56 7.08 12.55
N SER A 232 -4.22 6.99 12.54
CA SER A 232 -3.50 6.15 11.57
C SER A 232 -3.83 4.65 11.72
N SER A 233 -4.10 4.18 12.94
CA SER A 233 -4.54 2.80 13.19
C SER A 233 -5.92 2.54 12.58
N ILE A 234 -6.86 3.48 12.75
CA ILE A 234 -8.21 3.42 12.16
C ILE A 234 -8.12 3.44 10.62
N GLN A 235 -7.34 4.36 10.07
CA GLN A 235 -7.17 4.47 8.62
C GLN A 235 -6.52 3.23 8.03
N GLY A 236 -5.50 2.70 8.70
CA GLY A 236 -4.86 1.44 8.32
C GLY A 236 -5.84 0.27 8.36
N PHE A 237 -6.68 0.17 9.39
CA PHE A 237 -7.73 -0.85 9.49
C PHE A 237 -8.74 -0.74 8.35
N VAL A 238 -9.33 0.45 8.13
CA VAL A 238 -10.32 0.68 7.06
C VAL A 238 -9.71 0.41 5.68
N SER A 239 -8.50 0.90 5.43
CA SER A 239 -7.81 0.68 4.16
C SER A 239 -7.49 -0.79 3.92
N THR A 240 -7.04 -1.50 4.96
CA THR A 240 -6.64 -2.90 4.84
C THR A 240 -7.85 -3.83 4.71
N VAL A 241 -8.85 -3.68 5.58
CA VAL A 241 -10.07 -4.51 5.52
C VAL A 241 -10.87 -4.18 4.27
N GLY A 242 -11.14 -2.91 4.02
CA GLY A 242 -11.88 -2.47 2.82
C GLY A 242 -11.15 -2.87 1.54
N GLY A 243 -9.84 -2.63 1.48
CA GLY A 243 -9.02 -3.07 0.36
C GLY A 243 -9.00 -4.59 0.21
N ALA A 244 -8.88 -5.36 1.28
CA ALA A 244 -8.92 -6.82 1.19
C ALA A 244 -10.26 -7.33 0.65
N THR A 245 -11.39 -6.79 1.12
CA THR A 245 -12.71 -7.14 0.59
C THR A 245 -12.81 -6.84 -0.91
N ILE A 246 -12.40 -5.64 -1.33
CA ILE A 246 -12.42 -5.26 -2.75
C ILE A 246 -11.46 -6.12 -3.58
N GLY A 247 -10.26 -6.40 -3.06
CA GLY A 247 -9.26 -7.23 -3.72
C GLY A 247 -9.70 -8.69 -3.86
N ILE A 248 -10.46 -9.22 -2.90
CA ILE A 248 -11.10 -10.54 -3.02
C ILE A 248 -12.14 -10.51 -4.13
N VAL A 249 -13.02 -9.50 -4.19
CA VAL A 249 -14.02 -9.38 -5.25
C VAL A 249 -13.37 -9.31 -6.63
N ILE A 250 -12.33 -8.48 -6.79
CA ILE A 250 -11.59 -8.37 -8.06
C ILE A 250 -10.87 -9.68 -8.39
N GLY A 251 -10.20 -10.30 -7.41
CA GLY A 251 -9.46 -11.54 -7.63
C GLY A 251 -10.35 -12.74 -7.96
N GLN A 252 -11.54 -12.82 -7.36
CA GLN A 252 -12.55 -13.86 -7.66
C GLN A 252 -13.26 -13.62 -8.99
N ALA A 253 -13.25 -12.40 -9.51
CA ALA A 253 -13.76 -12.10 -10.84
C ALA A 253 -12.81 -12.53 -11.98
N PHE A 254 -11.67 -13.15 -11.65
CA PHE A 254 -10.73 -13.67 -12.64
C PHE A 254 -11.40 -14.75 -13.51
N ASP A 255 -11.46 -14.50 -14.81
CA ASP A 255 -12.17 -15.31 -15.81
C ASP A 255 -11.22 -15.94 -16.84
N GLY A 256 -9.91 -15.93 -16.57
CA GLY A 256 -8.89 -16.34 -17.54
C GLY A 256 -8.45 -15.23 -18.49
N THR A 257 -8.86 -13.99 -18.25
CA THR A 257 -8.38 -12.80 -18.96
C THR A 257 -7.81 -11.75 -18.00
N THR A 258 -7.21 -10.69 -18.52
CA THR A 258 -6.74 -9.53 -17.76
C THR A 258 -7.83 -8.46 -17.58
N VAL A 259 -8.97 -8.59 -18.27
CA VAL A 259 -10.08 -7.63 -18.26
C VAL A 259 -10.62 -7.37 -16.84
N PRO A 260 -10.82 -8.37 -15.96
CA PRO A 260 -11.31 -8.14 -14.61
C PRO A 260 -10.41 -7.22 -13.77
N ILE A 261 -9.09 -7.34 -13.91
CA ILE A 261 -8.13 -6.49 -13.20
C ILE A 261 -8.13 -5.07 -13.77
N ALA A 262 -8.07 -4.93 -15.09
CA ALA A 262 -8.13 -3.62 -15.73
C ALA A 262 -9.43 -2.87 -15.38
N THR A 263 -10.55 -3.59 -15.34
CA THR A 263 -11.85 -3.09 -14.88
C THR A 263 -11.80 -2.70 -13.40
N GLY A 264 -11.24 -3.56 -12.55
CA GLY A 264 -11.07 -3.31 -11.12
C GLY A 264 -10.31 -2.02 -10.82
N PHE A 265 -9.17 -1.79 -11.49
CA PHE A 265 -8.42 -0.54 -11.36
C PHE A 265 -9.20 0.68 -11.85
N THR A 266 -9.90 0.56 -12.98
CA THR A 266 -10.66 1.66 -13.57
C THR A 266 -11.83 2.05 -12.67
N LEU A 267 -12.62 1.08 -12.20
CA LEU A 267 -13.76 1.31 -11.31
C LEU A 267 -13.30 1.82 -9.93
N ALA A 268 -12.24 1.24 -9.36
CA ALA A 268 -11.69 1.72 -8.09
C ALA A 268 -11.17 3.17 -8.22
N GLY A 269 -10.51 3.49 -9.33
CA GLY A 269 -10.06 4.85 -9.65
C GLY A 269 -11.22 5.84 -9.80
N LEU A 270 -12.26 5.48 -10.55
CA LEU A 270 -13.46 6.31 -10.74
C LEU A 270 -14.22 6.52 -9.42
N ALA A 271 -14.40 5.47 -8.62
CA ALA A 271 -15.03 5.57 -7.31
C ALA A 271 -14.19 6.43 -6.34
N ALA A 272 -12.87 6.25 -6.33
CA ALA A 272 -11.96 7.07 -5.55
C ALA A 272 -12.01 8.55 -6.00
N LEU A 273 -12.10 8.82 -7.31
CA LEU A 273 -12.28 10.17 -7.84
C LEU A 273 -13.61 10.79 -7.39
N GLY A 274 -14.71 10.04 -7.43
CA GLY A 274 -15.99 10.49 -6.91
C GLY A 274 -15.91 10.88 -5.42
N ILE A 275 -15.27 10.05 -4.60
CA ILE A 275 -15.05 10.34 -3.19
C ILE A 275 -14.16 11.58 -3.00
N VAL A 276 -13.06 11.69 -3.74
CA VAL A 276 -12.15 12.86 -3.65
C VAL A 276 -12.86 14.14 -4.09
N LEU A 277 -13.70 14.10 -5.13
CA LEU A 277 -14.49 15.24 -5.58
C LEU A 277 -15.49 15.70 -4.50
N VAL A 278 -16.22 14.78 -3.88
CA VAL A 278 -17.10 15.09 -2.75
C VAL A 278 -16.30 15.66 -1.58
N THR A 279 -15.15 15.04 -1.27
CA THR A 279 -14.27 15.42 -0.17
C THR A 279 -13.69 16.83 -0.36
N GLU A 280 -13.32 17.21 -1.57
CA GLU A 280 -12.73 18.52 -1.88
C GLU A 280 -13.77 19.61 -2.22
N GLY A 281 -15.06 19.26 -2.28
CA GLY A 281 -16.14 20.18 -2.65
C GLY A 281 -16.09 20.56 -4.13
N GLY A 282 -15.81 19.59 -5.01
CA GLY A 282 -15.82 19.74 -6.47
C GLY A 282 -14.58 20.41 -7.07
N ARG A 283 -13.58 20.79 -6.28
CA ARG A 283 -12.36 21.49 -6.75
C ARG A 283 -11.11 20.64 -6.56
N LEU A 284 -10.65 19.99 -7.62
CA LEU A 284 -9.36 19.27 -7.63
C LEU A 284 -8.18 20.25 -7.71
N PHE A 285 -6.98 19.81 -7.32
CA PHE A 285 -5.70 20.53 -7.48
C PHE A 285 -5.54 21.82 -6.66
N VAL A 286 -6.54 22.21 -5.87
CA VAL A 286 -6.49 23.43 -5.04
C VAL A 286 -5.80 23.13 -3.71
N ALA A 287 -4.64 23.77 -3.47
CA ALA A 287 -4.02 23.79 -2.16
C ALA A 287 -4.93 24.54 -1.18
N ARG A 288 -5.30 23.91 -0.04
CA ARG A 288 -6.10 24.56 1.01
C ARG A 288 -5.28 24.99 2.24
N ASN A 289 -3.96 24.88 2.17
CA ASN A 289 -3.00 25.52 3.07
C ASN A 289 -1.73 25.76 2.25
N PRO A 290 -1.60 26.88 1.51
CA PRO A 290 -0.30 27.27 1.02
C PRO A 290 0.57 27.51 2.24
N GLN A 291 1.63 26.71 2.43
CA GLN A 291 2.62 27.02 3.45
C GLN A 291 3.12 28.44 3.17
N VAL A 292 3.05 29.29 4.21
CA VAL A 292 3.79 30.55 4.32
C VAL A 292 5.27 30.23 4.26
#